data_AF-A0A348VUN7-F1
#
_entry.id   AF-A0A348VUN7-F1
#
_cell.length_a   1.000
_cell.length_b   1.000
_cell.length_c   1.000
_cell.angle_alpha   90.00
_cell.angle_beta   90.00
_cell.angle_gamma   90.00
#
_symmetry.space_group_name_H-M   'P 1'
#
loop_
_entity.id
_entity.type
_entity.pdbx_description
1 polymer ?
#
loop_
_entity_poly.entity_id
_entity_poly.type
_entity_poly.pdbx_seq_one_letter_code
_entity_poly.pdbx_strand_id
1 'polypeptide(L)'
;MKIGILSGGGDAPGLNAVIRAATRTAALKYGWEVVGIVDGFEGLLTPTRTRELTSWNTRGILFLGGTILGTTNRGNPFAVKDIIDGKEVVRDQSATVVENIGSLGIEVLMVIGGDGSLKIGHGLHKLGVPVVGVPKTIDNDLMATHVTFGFQTAVDTATEALDKLHTTAESHQRVIVLEVMGRYAGWIALEAG
;
A
#
# COMPACT_ATOMS: atom_id res chain seq x y z
N MET A 1 9.20 0.93 22.09
CA MET A 1 7.91 0.76 21.41
C MET A 1 8.07 -0.17 20.23
N LYS A 2 7.00 -0.82 19.78
CA LYS A 2 6.97 -1.66 18.58
C LYS A 2 5.88 -1.22 17.61
N ILE A 3 6.26 -0.96 16.36
CA ILE A 3 5.34 -0.54 15.31
C ILE A 3 5.13 -1.67 14.30
N GLY A 4 3.90 -1.81 13.81
CA GLY A 4 3.54 -2.68 12.70
C GLY A 4 3.51 -1.88 11.40
N ILE A 5 3.98 -2.43 10.30
CA ILE A 5 3.90 -1.80 8.97
C ILE A 5 3.29 -2.80 8.00
N LEU A 6 2.26 -2.38 7.25
CA LEU A 6 1.68 -3.17 6.17
C LEU A 6 1.47 -2.32 4.92
N SER A 7 1.51 -2.98 3.76
CA SER A 7 1.08 -2.42 2.47
C SER A 7 -0.20 -3.10 2.01
N GLY A 8 -1.25 -2.32 1.73
CA GLY A 8 -2.55 -2.84 1.27
C GLY A 8 -2.98 -2.27 -0.09
N GLY A 9 -3.81 -3.03 -0.79
CA GLY A 9 -4.32 -2.68 -2.12
C GLY A 9 -3.34 -3.00 -3.25
N GLY A 10 -3.54 -2.41 -4.43
CA GLY A 10 -2.57 -2.49 -5.53
C GLY A 10 -1.22 -1.89 -5.13
N ASP A 11 -0.12 -2.41 -5.65
CA ASP A 11 1.19 -1.83 -5.40
C ASP A 11 1.35 -0.48 -6.13
N ALA A 12 2.34 0.29 -5.71
CA ALA A 12 2.70 1.55 -6.34
C ALA A 12 4.20 1.78 -6.18
N PRO A 13 4.86 2.50 -7.10
CA PRO A 13 6.25 2.88 -6.94
C PRO A 13 6.49 3.66 -5.64
N GLY A 14 7.64 3.41 -4.99
CA GLY A 14 8.05 4.13 -3.78
C GLY A 14 7.65 3.48 -2.45
N LEU A 15 6.90 2.36 -2.45
CA LEU A 15 6.53 1.64 -1.22
C LEU A 15 7.73 1.20 -0.38
N ASN A 16 8.75 0.66 -1.04
CA ASN A 16 9.98 0.25 -0.36
C ASN A 16 10.73 1.45 0.25
N ALA A 17 10.60 2.64 -0.32
CA ALA A 17 11.15 3.86 0.24
C ALA A 17 10.44 4.25 1.54
N VAL A 18 9.11 4.15 1.59
CA VAL A 18 8.30 4.37 2.81
C VAL A 18 8.69 3.38 3.90
N ILE A 19 8.71 2.07 3.59
CA ILE A 19 9.07 1.01 4.54
C ILE A 19 10.47 1.26 5.10
N ARG A 20 11.44 1.58 4.25
CA ARG A 20 12.82 1.87 4.67
C ARG A 20 12.90 3.12 5.55
N ALA A 21 12.21 4.20 5.17
CA ALA A 21 12.24 5.46 5.91
C ALA A 21 11.65 5.29 7.32
N ALA A 22 10.49 4.63 7.42
CA ALA A 22 9.85 4.31 8.68
C ALA A 22 10.75 3.40 9.53
N THR A 23 11.27 2.32 8.95
CA THR A 23 12.11 1.34 9.67
C THR A 23 13.38 1.98 10.22
N ARG A 24 14.10 2.74 9.39
CA ARG A 24 15.34 3.40 9.82
C ARG A 24 15.08 4.47 10.88
N THR A 25 14.01 5.23 10.75
CA THR A 25 13.68 6.27 11.73
C THR A 25 13.32 5.64 13.07
N ALA A 26 12.43 4.63 13.06
CA ALA A 26 12.05 3.88 14.26
C ALA A 26 13.28 3.29 14.96
N ALA A 27 14.12 2.55 14.24
CA ALA A 27 15.26 1.86 14.82
C ALA A 27 16.40 2.81 15.25
N LEU A 28 16.80 3.76 14.39
CA LEU A 28 18.02 4.56 14.61
C LEU A 28 17.78 5.82 15.45
N LYS A 29 16.59 6.42 15.37
CA LYS A 29 16.28 7.65 16.11
C LYS A 29 15.59 7.37 17.43
N TYR A 30 14.69 6.39 17.46
CA TYR A 30 13.83 6.14 18.62
C TYR A 30 14.09 4.82 19.33
N GLY A 31 14.95 3.95 18.79
CA GLY A 31 15.23 2.63 19.36
C GLY A 31 13.99 1.71 19.37
N TRP A 32 13.07 1.89 18.43
CA TRP A 32 11.84 1.11 18.32
C TRP A 32 12.02 -0.13 17.45
N GLU A 33 11.26 -1.18 17.76
CA GLU A 33 11.16 -2.39 16.95
C GLU A 33 10.12 -2.21 15.84
N VAL A 34 10.36 -2.87 14.70
CA VAL A 34 9.49 -2.74 13.52
C VAL A 34 9.13 -4.12 13.01
N VAL A 35 7.83 -4.40 12.97
CA VAL A 35 7.28 -5.64 12.43
C VAL A 35 6.60 -5.34 11.10
N GLY A 36 7.12 -5.92 10.03
CA GLY A 36 6.47 -5.93 8.73
C GLY A 36 5.41 -7.02 8.68
N ILE A 37 4.21 -6.69 8.23
CA ILE A 37 3.10 -7.63 8.07
C ILE A 37 3.03 -8.01 6.59
N VAL A 38 3.04 -9.31 6.33
CA VAL A 38 3.13 -9.87 4.98
C VAL A 38 1.76 -9.87 4.31
N ASP A 39 1.70 -9.43 3.05
CA ASP A 39 0.47 -9.35 2.25
C ASP A 39 -0.66 -8.53 2.90
N GLY A 40 -0.32 -7.37 3.45
CA GLY A 40 -1.32 -6.43 3.95
C GLY A 40 -2.09 -6.95 5.16
N PHE A 41 -3.41 -6.72 5.17
CA PHE A 41 -4.27 -7.15 6.29
C PHE A 41 -4.44 -8.67 6.38
N GLU A 42 -4.23 -9.41 5.29
CA GLU A 42 -4.24 -10.88 5.29
C GLU A 42 -3.16 -11.44 6.23
N GLY A 43 -2.01 -10.77 6.35
CA GLY A 43 -0.96 -11.18 7.30
C GLY A 43 -1.32 -10.99 8.77
N LEU A 44 -2.39 -10.25 9.07
CA LEU A 44 -2.92 -10.11 10.44
C LEU A 44 -4.01 -11.14 10.77
N LEU A 45 -4.55 -11.84 9.77
CA LEU A 45 -5.45 -12.98 10.00
C LEU A 45 -4.66 -14.15 10.59
N THR A 46 -5.38 -15.17 11.06
CA THR A 46 -4.77 -16.35 11.68
C THR A 46 -4.49 -17.44 10.64
N PRO A 47 -3.25 -17.99 10.57
CA PRO A 47 -2.06 -17.63 11.34
C PRO A 47 -1.40 -16.32 10.87
N THR A 48 -0.91 -15.52 11.82
CA THR A 48 -0.25 -14.24 11.50
C THR A 48 1.03 -14.44 10.72
N ARG A 49 1.24 -13.66 9.67
CA ARG A 49 2.44 -13.71 8.82
C ARG A 49 3.19 -12.39 8.91
N THR A 50 4.34 -12.42 9.56
CA THR A 50 5.15 -11.23 9.82
C THR A 50 6.62 -11.47 9.48
N ARG A 51 7.35 -10.38 9.32
CA ARG A 51 8.81 -10.36 9.17
C ARG A 51 9.36 -9.17 9.96
N GLU A 52 10.40 -9.41 10.73
CA GLU A 52 11.14 -8.32 11.36
C GLU A 52 11.76 -7.38 10.32
N LEU A 53 11.63 -6.07 10.52
CA LEU A 53 12.26 -5.05 9.68
C LEU A 53 13.35 -4.35 10.49
N THR A 54 14.58 -4.38 9.98
CA THR A 54 15.75 -3.80 10.62
C THR A 54 16.45 -2.84 9.66
N SER A 55 17.26 -1.94 10.22
CA SER A 55 18.08 -1.03 9.40
C SER A 55 19.07 -1.74 8.47
N TRP A 56 19.33 -3.03 8.70
CA TRP A 56 20.14 -3.90 7.87
C TRP A 56 19.33 -4.54 6.73
N ASN A 57 18.21 -5.20 7.04
CA ASN A 57 17.42 -5.92 6.04
C ASN A 57 16.59 -5.00 5.12
N THR A 58 16.44 -3.72 5.48
CA THR A 58 15.85 -2.70 4.58
C THR A 58 16.91 -1.93 3.77
N ARG A 59 18.14 -2.43 3.64
CA ARG A 59 19.17 -1.85 2.74
C ARG A 59 18.95 -2.31 1.31
N GLY A 60 19.29 -1.44 0.35
CA GLY A 60 19.19 -1.78 -1.07
C GLY A 60 17.77 -1.94 -1.62
N ILE A 61 16.71 -1.63 -0.86
CA ILE A 61 15.33 -1.82 -1.34
C ILE A 61 14.76 -0.60 -2.08
N LEU A 62 15.47 0.53 -2.08
CA LEU A 62 14.95 1.81 -2.61
C LEU A 62 14.62 1.77 -4.11
N PHE A 63 15.38 1.00 -4.89
CA PHE A 63 15.21 0.86 -6.33
C PHE A 63 14.32 -0.32 -6.73
N LEU A 64 13.86 -1.12 -5.76
CA LEU A 64 12.99 -2.26 -6.04
C LEU A 64 11.56 -1.77 -6.28
N GLY A 65 10.95 -2.25 -7.37
CA GLY A 65 9.52 -2.11 -7.61
C GLY A 65 8.68 -2.89 -6.59
N GLY A 66 7.38 -2.61 -6.55
CA GLY A 66 6.45 -3.24 -5.62
C GLY A 66 6.79 -2.99 -4.15
N THR A 67 6.57 -4.00 -3.30
CA THR A 67 6.78 -3.94 -1.85
C THR A 67 7.45 -5.21 -1.34
N ILE A 68 8.49 -5.08 -0.52
CA ILE A 68 9.18 -6.22 0.11
C ILE A 68 8.30 -7.00 1.10
N LEU A 69 7.12 -6.48 1.45
CA LEU A 69 6.14 -7.14 2.32
C LEU A 69 5.05 -7.88 1.52
N GLY A 70 5.02 -7.73 0.20
CA GLY A 70 3.87 -8.15 -0.59
C GLY A 70 2.64 -7.26 -0.33
N THR A 71 1.61 -7.44 -1.14
CA THR A 71 0.32 -6.79 -0.98
C THR A 71 -0.77 -7.65 -1.57
N THR A 72 -1.99 -7.51 -1.06
CA THR A 72 -3.16 -8.22 -1.58
C THR A 72 -4.38 -7.31 -1.50
N ASN A 73 -5.33 -7.57 -2.41
CA ASN A 73 -6.66 -6.96 -2.40
C ASN A 73 -7.66 -7.77 -1.55
N ARG A 74 -7.19 -8.84 -0.89
CA ARG A 74 -7.96 -9.68 0.03
C ARG A 74 -7.65 -9.32 1.49
N GLY A 75 -8.24 -10.05 2.44
CA GLY A 75 -7.92 -9.89 3.85
C GLY A 75 -8.58 -8.69 4.53
N ASN A 76 -9.72 -8.20 4.03
CA ASN A 76 -10.51 -7.23 4.80
C ASN A 76 -11.03 -7.92 6.08
N PRO A 77 -10.55 -7.54 7.28
CA PRO A 77 -10.91 -8.23 8.51
C PRO A 77 -12.38 -8.05 8.88
N PHE A 78 -13.06 -7.02 8.36
CA PHE A 78 -14.50 -6.80 8.58
C PHE A 78 -15.40 -7.65 7.67
N ALA A 79 -14.82 -8.28 6.64
CA ALA A 79 -15.56 -9.04 5.65
C ALA A 79 -14.67 -10.13 5.02
N VAL A 80 -14.14 -11.02 5.87
CA VAL A 80 -13.33 -12.16 5.42
C VAL A 80 -14.25 -13.15 4.71
N LYS A 81 -13.86 -13.52 3.48
CA LYS A 81 -14.59 -14.49 2.66
C LYS A 81 -14.01 -15.87 2.87
N ASP A 82 -14.80 -16.77 3.44
CA ASP A 82 -14.43 -18.17 3.66
C ASP A 82 -15.36 -19.10 2.87
N ILE A 83 -14.89 -20.30 2.56
CA ILE A 83 -15.72 -21.35 1.98
C ILE A 83 -16.00 -22.40 3.04
N ILE A 84 -17.26 -22.51 3.46
CA ILE A 84 -17.72 -23.52 4.42
C ILE A 84 -18.76 -24.37 3.70
N ASP A 85 -18.55 -25.68 3.65
CA ASP A 85 -19.42 -26.64 2.95
C ASP A 85 -19.74 -26.25 1.49
N GLY A 86 -18.75 -25.67 0.80
CA GLY A 86 -18.88 -25.24 -0.60
C GLY A 86 -19.64 -23.92 -0.80
N LYS A 87 -20.04 -23.22 0.26
CA LYS A 87 -20.71 -21.91 0.19
C LYS A 87 -19.79 -20.81 0.69
N GLU A 88 -19.82 -19.66 0.00
CA GLU A 88 -19.12 -18.45 0.44
C GLU A 88 -19.84 -17.85 1.65
N VAL A 89 -19.13 -17.73 2.77
CA VAL A 89 -19.59 -17.11 4.00
C VAL A 89 -18.70 -15.91 4.28
N VAL A 90 -19.32 -14.79 4.64
CA VAL A 90 -18.61 -13.58 5.06
C VAL A 90 -18.59 -13.53 6.59
N ARG A 91 -17.40 -13.42 7.18
CA ARG A 91 -17.21 -13.34 8.63
C ARG A 91 -16.43 -12.09 9.01
N ASP A 92 -16.86 -11.45 10.09
CA ASP A 92 -16.08 -10.40 10.74
C ASP A 92 -15.04 -11.04 11.66
N GLN A 93 -13.77 -10.84 11.35
CA GLN A 93 -12.60 -11.27 12.12
C GLN A 93 -11.82 -10.07 12.69
N SER A 94 -12.41 -8.86 12.70
CA SER A 94 -11.75 -7.64 13.16
C SER A 94 -11.31 -7.73 14.63
N ALA A 95 -12.12 -8.32 15.51
CA ALA A 95 -11.75 -8.55 16.90
C ALA A 95 -10.50 -9.46 17.02
N THR A 96 -10.48 -10.57 16.27
CA THR A 96 -9.31 -11.47 16.22
C THR A 96 -8.07 -10.75 15.70
N VAL A 97 -8.21 -9.87 14.70
CA VAL A 97 -7.09 -9.06 14.22
C VAL A 97 -6.58 -8.09 15.29
N VAL A 98 -7.46 -7.47 16.08
CA VAL A 98 -7.04 -6.60 17.21
C VAL A 98 -6.26 -7.41 18.25
N GLU A 99 -6.73 -8.61 18.60
CA GLU A 99 -6.03 -9.53 19.51
C GLU A 99 -4.67 -9.98 18.94
N ASN A 100 -4.60 -10.26 17.64
CA ASN A 100 -3.36 -10.64 16.95
C ASN A 100 -2.34 -9.48 16.96
N ILE A 101 -2.78 -8.24 16.67
CA ILE A 101 -1.93 -7.04 16.77
C ILE A 101 -1.36 -6.90 18.20
N GLY A 102 -2.20 -7.06 19.21
CA GLY A 102 -1.78 -7.04 20.61
C GLY A 102 -0.80 -8.16 20.97
N SER A 103 -1.05 -9.38 20.49
CA SER A 103 -0.20 -10.56 20.72
C SER A 103 1.18 -10.44 20.05
N LEU A 104 1.26 -9.72 18.92
CA LEU A 104 2.52 -9.35 18.27
C LEU A 104 3.26 -8.22 19.02
N GLY A 105 2.63 -7.62 20.04
CA GLY A 105 3.15 -6.49 20.80
C GLY A 105 3.15 -5.19 20.00
N ILE A 106 2.36 -5.08 18.93
CA ILE A 106 2.32 -3.88 18.09
C ILE A 106 1.49 -2.80 18.78
N GLU A 107 2.11 -1.67 19.08
CA GLU A 107 1.48 -0.53 19.75
C GLU A 107 0.86 0.47 18.76
N VAL A 108 1.42 0.56 17.54
CA VAL A 108 0.90 1.42 16.47
C VAL A 108 1.02 0.70 15.14
N LEU A 109 -0.06 0.72 14.36
CA LEU A 109 -0.10 0.14 13.02
C LEU A 109 0.01 1.22 11.94
N MET A 110 1.05 1.15 11.12
CA MET A 110 1.22 1.96 9.93
C MET A 110 0.63 1.25 8.71
N VAL A 111 -0.41 1.84 8.13
CA VAL A 111 -1.12 1.31 6.96
C VAL A 111 -0.73 2.11 5.73
N ILE A 112 0.06 1.51 4.84
CA ILE A 112 0.43 2.11 3.57
C ILE A 112 -0.55 1.63 2.50
N GLY A 113 -1.41 2.52 2.00
CA GLY A 113 -2.50 2.07 1.14
C GLY A 113 -3.34 3.17 0.51
N GLY A 114 -4.26 2.74 -0.36
CA GLY A 114 -5.28 3.60 -0.96
C GLY A 114 -6.54 3.67 -0.11
N ASP A 115 -7.63 4.22 -0.67
CA ASP A 115 -8.89 4.48 0.02
C ASP A 115 -9.43 3.23 0.75
N GLY A 116 -9.46 2.08 0.08
CA GLY A 116 -9.92 0.82 0.68
C GLY A 116 -9.10 0.38 1.88
N SER A 117 -7.77 0.47 1.81
CA SER A 117 -6.88 0.07 2.91
C SER A 117 -6.94 1.05 4.08
N LEU A 118 -7.04 2.35 3.80
CA LEU A 118 -7.17 3.38 4.83
C LEU A 118 -8.54 3.31 5.53
N LYS A 119 -9.60 2.91 4.82
CA LYS A 119 -10.91 2.59 5.43
C LYS A 119 -10.82 1.43 6.42
N ILE A 120 -10.11 0.36 6.07
CA ILE A 120 -9.87 -0.76 7.00
C ILE A 120 -9.07 -0.29 8.22
N GLY A 121 -8.00 0.48 8.00
CA GLY A 121 -7.20 1.08 9.08
C GLY A 121 -8.05 1.95 10.01
N HIS A 122 -8.93 2.78 9.46
CA HIS A 122 -9.87 3.58 10.25
C HIS A 122 -10.87 2.72 11.03
N GLY A 123 -11.34 1.60 10.45
CA GLY A 123 -12.15 0.62 11.16
C GLY A 123 -11.43 0.03 12.38
N LEU A 124 -10.19 -0.42 12.21
CA LEU A 124 -9.37 -0.94 13.32
C LEU A 124 -9.10 0.14 14.37
N HIS A 125 -8.95 1.39 13.94
CA HIS A 125 -8.80 2.52 14.86
C HIS A 125 -10.02 2.71 15.77
N LYS A 126 -11.23 2.57 15.23
CA LYS A 126 -12.47 2.59 16.03
C LYS A 126 -12.54 1.45 17.06
N LEU A 127 -11.81 0.35 16.83
CA LEU A 127 -11.69 -0.77 17.77
C LEU A 127 -10.53 -0.59 18.77
N GLY A 128 -9.86 0.56 18.77
CA GLY A 128 -8.84 0.91 19.77
C GLY A 128 -7.39 0.72 19.30
N VAL A 129 -7.15 0.31 18.05
CA VAL A 129 -5.79 0.21 17.51
C VAL A 129 -5.29 1.60 17.12
N PRO A 130 -4.14 2.07 17.63
CA PRO A 130 -3.52 3.29 17.11
C PRO A 130 -3.06 3.08 15.67
N VAL A 131 -3.54 3.90 14.74
CA VAL A 131 -3.26 3.75 13.30
C VAL A 131 -2.69 5.03 12.71
N VAL A 132 -1.66 4.88 11.86
CA VAL A 132 -1.13 5.93 11.00
C VAL A 132 -1.33 5.53 9.54
N GLY A 133 -2.11 6.29 8.80
CA GLY A 133 -2.31 6.08 7.37
C GLY A 133 -1.21 6.75 6.53
N VAL A 134 -0.67 6.03 5.55
CA VAL A 134 0.27 6.57 4.56
C VAL A 134 -0.36 6.49 3.17
N PRO A 135 -0.59 7.64 2.50
CA PRO A 135 -1.39 7.70 1.28
C PRO A 135 -0.63 7.14 0.07
N LYS A 136 -1.01 5.94 -0.37
CA LYS A 136 -0.40 5.23 -1.50
C LYS A 136 -1.44 4.93 -2.58
N THR A 137 -1.22 5.47 -3.77
CA THR A 137 -2.00 5.18 -4.98
C THR A 137 -1.31 5.89 -6.15
N ILE A 138 -1.36 5.32 -7.34
CA ILE A 138 -0.94 6.03 -8.56
C ILE A 138 -2.01 7.02 -9.02
N ASP A 139 -3.27 6.85 -8.59
CA ASP A 139 -4.41 7.62 -9.10
C ASP A 139 -4.49 9.05 -8.52
N ASN A 140 -3.67 9.38 -7.50
CA ASN A 140 -3.70 10.63 -6.72
C ASN A 140 -5.10 11.04 -6.24
N ASP A 141 -5.89 10.05 -5.82
CA ASP A 141 -7.31 10.19 -5.54
C ASP A 141 -7.65 10.17 -4.04
N LEU A 142 -6.66 10.45 -3.19
CA LEU A 142 -6.83 10.50 -1.73
C LEU A 142 -7.00 11.93 -1.24
N MET A 143 -8.01 12.13 -0.41
CA MET A 143 -8.25 13.41 0.26
C MET A 143 -7.12 13.75 1.24
N ALA A 144 -6.99 15.05 1.55
CA ALA A 144 -6.06 15.58 2.55
C ALA A 144 -4.56 15.41 2.25
N THR A 145 -4.20 15.05 1.01
CA THR A 145 -2.83 15.18 0.47
C THR A 145 -2.88 15.75 -0.95
N HIS A 146 -1.86 16.49 -1.35
CA HIS A 146 -1.72 16.97 -2.73
C HIS A 146 -1.14 15.89 -3.65
N VAL A 147 -0.31 15.01 -3.11
CA VAL A 147 0.42 13.97 -3.84
C VAL A 147 0.39 12.67 -3.04
N THR A 148 0.17 11.56 -3.73
CA THR A 148 0.24 10.21 -3.17
C THR A 148 1.51 9.49 -3.61
N PHE A 149 1.99 8.55 -2.80
CA PHE A 149 3.13 7.72 -3.19
C PHE A 149 2.79 6.90 -4.42
N GLY A 150 3.62 7.04 -5.45
CA GLY A 150 3.51 6.37 -6.75
C GLY A 150 2.98 7.24 -7.89
N PHE A 151 2.33 8.37 -7.58
CA PHE A 151 1.71 9.23 -8.61
C PHE A 151 2.72 9.77 -9.62
N GLN A 152 3.80 10.42 -9.15
CA GLN A 152 4.79 11.01 -10.05
C GLN A 152 5.41 9.97 -10.99
N THR A 153 5.76 8.79 -10.47
CA THR A 153 6.32 7.72 -11.31
C THR A 153 5.32 7.25 -12.38
N ALA A 154 4.02 7.24 -12.09
CA ALA A 154 3.00 6.93 -13.08
C ALA A 154 2.88 8.02 -14.16
N VAL A 155 2.96 9.30 -13.77
CA VAL A 155 2.99 10.44 -14.71
C VAL A 155 4.22 10.38 -15.60
N ASP A 156 5.41 10.14 -15.03
CA ASP A 156 6.66 10.04 -15.79
C ASP A 156 6.59 8.87 -16.79
N THR A 157 6.02 7.72 -16.37
CA THR A 157 5.84 6.55 -17.23
C THR A 157 4.88 6.85 -18.39
N ALA A 158 3.77 7.53 -18.12
CA ALA A 158 2.80 7.92 -19.15
C ALA A 158 3.40 8.93 -20.14
N THR A 159 4.16 9.90 -19.64
CA THR A 159 4.86 10.92 -20.45
C THR A 159 5.89 10.26 -21.38
N GLU A 160 6.71 9.34 -20.86
CA GLU A 160 7.69 8.61 -21.68
C GLU A 160 7.01 7.78 -22.79
N ALA A 161 5.84 7.18 -22.51
CA ALA A 161 5.06 6.48 -23.51
C ALA A 161 4.50 7.43 -24.58
N LEU A 162 4.00 8.60 -24.17
CA LEU A 162 3.50 9.63 -25.07
C LEU A 162 4.59 10.16 -26.01
N ASP A 163 5.79 10.45 -25.49
CA ASP A 163 6.94 10.92 -26.28
C ASP A 163 7.32 9.92 -27.38
N LYS A 164 7.34 8.62 -27.03
CA LYS A 164 7.61 7.55 -28.00
C LYS A 164 6.56 7.49 -29.10
N LEU A 165 5.29 7.70 -28.76
CA LEU A 165 4.19 7.70 -29.73
C LEU A 165 4.19 8.96 -30.61
N HIS A 166 4.59 10.12 -30.08
CA HIS A 166 4.61 11.39 -30.80
C HIS A 166 5.46 11.32 -32.07
N THR A 167 6.67 10.76 -31.95
CA THR A 167 7.63 10.67 -33.07
C THR A 167 7.10 9.87 -34.27
N THR A 168 6.35 8.79 -34.03
CA THR A 168 5.75 7.97 -35.10
C THR A 168 4.44 8.56 -35.63
N ALA A 169 3.66 9.21 -34.76
CA ALA A 169 2.44 9.91 -35.15
C ALA A 169 2.74 11.02 -36.17
N GLU A 170 3.76 11.84 -35.90
CA GLU A 170 4.20 12.92 -36.78
C GLU A 170 4.72 12.38 -38.12
N SER A 171 5.58 11.35 -38.09
CA SER A 171 6.19 10.76 -39.29
C SER A 171 5.18 10.18 -40.29
N HIS A 172 4.03 9.71 -39.81
CA HIS A 172 3.01 9.05 -40.63
C HIS A 172 1.67 9.80 -40.67
N GLN A 173 1.59 11.01 -40.13
CA GLN A 173 0.37 11.81 -40.04
C GLN A 173 -0.80 11.01 -39.44
N ARG A 174 -0.56 10.33 -38.31
CA ARG A 174 -1.55 9.47 -37.64
C ARG A 174 -2.10 10.10 -36.39
N VAL A 175 -3.36 9.79 -36.09
CA VAL A 175 -3.95 9.98 -34.77
C VAL A 175 -3.67 8.74 -33.92
N ILE A 176 -3.14 8.94 -32.72
CA ILE A 176 -2.89 7.87 -31.75
C ILE A 176 -3.63 8.21 -30.45
N VAL A 177 -4.21 7.19 -29.83
CA VAL A 177 -4.88 7.29 -28.52
C VAL A 177 -4.04 6.49 -27.52
N LEU A 178 -3.61 7.15 -26.43
CA LEU A 178 -2.94 6.52 -25.30
C LEU A 178 -3.92 6.44 -24.12
N GLU A 179 -4.30 5.23 -23.74
CA GLU A 179 -5.10 4.97 -22.53
C GLU A 179 -4.17 4.89 -21.31
N VAL A 180 -4.49 5.64 -20.25
CA VAL A 180 -3.74 5.65 -18.99
C VAL A 180 -4.63 5.24 -17.82
N MET A 181 -4.00 4.81 -16.71
CA MET A 181 -4.70 4.53 -15.45
C MET A 181 -5.19 5.82 -14.76
N GLY A 182 -5.84 5.70 -13.60
CA GLY A 182 -6.44 6.83 -12.88
C GLY A 182 -7.81 6.51 -12.27
N ARG A 183 -8.41 5.38 -12.68
CA ARG A 183 -9.72 4.90 -12.20
C ARG A 183 -10.84 5.93 -12.42
N TYR A 184 -11.18 6.71 -11.40
CA TYR A 184 -12.20 7.77 -11.46
C TYR A 184 -11.59 9.18 -11.38
N ALA A 185 -10.26 9.28 -11.30
CA ALA A 185 -9.50 10.51 -11.26
C ALA A 185 -8.69 10.70 -12.56
N GLY A 186 -8.73 11.91 -13.11
CA GLY A 186 -8.07 12.25 -14.37
C GLY A 186 -6.63 12.74 -14.23
N TRP A 187 -6.03 12.68 -13.04
CA TRP A 187 -4.75 13.35 -12.74
C TRP A 187 -3.60 12.88 -13.62
N ILE A 188 -3.46 11.57 -13.86
CA ILE A 188 -2.40 11.04 -14.73
C ILE A 188 -2.59 11.55 -16.16
N ALA A 189 -3.81 11.48 -16.69
CA ALA A 189 -4.12 11.94 -18.05
C ALA A 189 -3.91 13.46 -18.21
N LEU A 190 -4.23 14.23 -17.18
CA LEU A 190 -4.09 15.69 -17.18
C LEU A 190 -2.65 16.15 -17.08
N GLU A 191 -1.82 15.51 -16.25
CA GLU A 191 -0.43 15.93 -16.01
C GLU A 191 0.56 15.36 -17.05
N ALA A 192 0.24 14.20 -17.64
CA ALA A 192 1.11 13.58 -18.66
C ALA A 192 0.82 14.04 -20.10
N GLY A 193 -0.36 14.60 -20.36
CA GLY A 193 -0.83 15.02 -21.69
C GLY A 193 -0.63 16.51 -21.93
#